data_AF-A0A520GG47-F1
#
_entry.id   AF-A0A520GG47-F1
#
_cell.length_a   1.000
_cell.length_b   1.000
_cell.length_c   1.000
_cell.angle_alpha   90.00
_cell.angle_beta   90.00
_cell.angle_gamma   90.00
#
_symmetry.space_group_name_H-M   'P 1'
#
loop_
_entity.id
_entity.type
_entity.pdbx_description
1 polymer ?
#
loop_
_entity_poly.entity_id
_entity_poly.type
_entity_poly.pdbx_seq_one_letter_code
_entity_poly.pdbx_strand_id
1 'polypeptide(L)'
;MKTFSRLALLGLVASLAACSVLESDKIDYKSAGKAPTLEVPPDLTQLSRENRYALPGAPVSANSYQAGIANAPGLPTAVSNIGDVRMERSGAERWIVVNRPADQLWEPVRDFWQENGFLLTTDQRNLGIMETDWAENRAKLPQDVIRSTLGKLVDSIYSTGELDRFRTRLERNASGGTEIFISHRGMEEVYSTARKDQTVWQPRKSDPALEAEFLRRLMVKLGVSQEQSKALIAAGPVMQTSRIANVGGQPVVQISEGFERAWRRVGLALDRTGFTVEDRDRAAGTYFVRYVPPDPNKKEPGFFGKLFTFGQSGKGDAPLKFRILVKSQGEATTVSVQNEAGAPETSANAQRIVQVIADDLK
;
A
#
# COMPACT_ATOMS: atom_id res chain seq x y z
N MET A 1 -56.63 16.64 8.64
CA MET A 1 -55.59 16.41 9.67
C MET A 1 -54.84 15.07 9.52
N LYS A 2 -55.47 13.96 9.08
CA LYS A 2 -54.80 12.64 8.99
C LYS A 2 -53.74 12.49 7.88
N THR A 3 -53.78 13.31 6.82
CA THR A 3 -52.84 13.26 5.69
C THR A 3 -51.52 13.97 5.98
N PHE A 4 -51.55 15.11 6.67
CA PHE A 4 -50.35 15.86 7.08
C PHE A 4 -49.47 15.06 8.06
N SER A 5 -50.09 14.32 8.98
CA SER A 5 -49.34 13.45 9.91
C SER A 5 -48.63 12.29 9.22
N ARG A 6 -49.12 11.82 8.08
CA ARG A 6 -48.50 10.72 7.31
C ARG A 6 -47.31 11.20 6.48
N LEU A 7 -47.40 12.41 5.92
CA LEU A 7 -46.29 13.05 5.21
C LEU A 7 -45.14 13.46 6.13
N ALA A 8 -45.45 13.93 7.34
CA ALA A 8 -44.44 14.23 8.37
C ALA A 8 -43.69 12.97 8.83
N LEU A 9 -44.39 11.83 8.95
CA LEU A 9 -43.78 10.56 9.34
C LEU A 9 -42.85 10.01 8.24
N LEU A 10 -43.23 10.14 6.96
CA LEU A 10 -42.42 9.75 5.81
C LEU A 10 -41.15 10.61 5.68
N GLY A 11 -41.25 11.92 5.94
CA GLY A 11 -40.09 12.81 5.98
C GLY A 11 -39.10 12.49 7.09
N LEU A 12 -39.61 12.13 8.28
CA LEU A 12 -38.76 11.73 9.42
C LEU A 12 -38.00 10.43 9.12
N VAL A 13 -38.66 9.41 8.56
CA VAL A 13 -38.01 8.13 8.22
C VAL A 13 -36.95 8.31 7.12
N ALA A 14 -37.19 9.19 6.13
CA ALA A 14 -36.18 9.51 5.11
C ALA A 14 -34.95 10.25 5.69
N SER A 15 -35.13 11.07 6.73
CA SER A 15 -34.01 11.77 7.39
C SER A 15 -33.14 10.86 8.26
N LEU A 16 -33.69 9.79 8.83
CA LEU A 16 -32.91 8.80 9.59
C LEU A 16 -32.09 7.85 8.68
N ALA A 17 -32.55 7.59 7.46
CA ALA A 17 -31.81 6.78 6.49
C ALA A 17 -30.59 7.51 5.88
N ALA A 18 -30.55 8.84 5.96
CA ALA A 18 -29.43 9.63 5.44
C ALA A 18 -28.15 9.54 6.30
N CYS A 19 -28.26 9.09 7.56
CA CYS A 19 -27.11 8.97 8.47
C CYS A 19 -26.46 7.57 8.47
N SER A 20 -27.07 6.55 7.84
CA SER A 20 -26.55 5.17 7.82
C SER A 20 -25.75 4.82 6.55
N VAL A 21 -25.61 5.74 5.60
CA VAL A 21 -24.84 5.54 4.34
C VAL A 21 -23.38 6.01 4.46
N LEU A 22 -22.97 6.44 5.67
CA LEU A 22 -21.59 6.82 6.00
C LEU A 22 -20.89 5.80 6.90
N GLU A 23 -21.36 4.55 6.89
CA GLU A 23 -20.59 3.43 7.41
C GLU A 23 -19.40 3.24 6.47
N SER A 24 -18.20 3.54 6.93
CA SER A 24 -16.96 3.37 6.16
C SER A 24 -16.92 1.97 5.59
N ASP A 25 -16.68 1.88 4.27
CA ASP A 25 -16.43 0.66 3.51
C ASP A 25 -15.75 -0.36 4.42
N LYS A 26 -16.46 -1.44 4.77
CA LYS A 26 -15.86 -2.49 5.57
C LYS A 26 -14.67 -2.99 4.75
N ILE A 27 -13.51 -3.09 5.36
CA ILE A 27 -12.33 -3.65 4.71
C ILE A 27 -12.01 -4.90 5.51
N ASP A 28 -12.17 -6.05 4.87
CA ASP A 28 -11.95 -7.36 5.45
C ASP A 28 -11.06 -8.16 4.50
N TYR A 29 -9.76 -8.18 4.79
CA TYR A 29 -8.77 -8.84 3.96
C TYR A 29 -8.51 -10.26 4.44
N LYS A 30 -8.42 -11.18 3.48
CA LYS A 30 -7.92 -12.52 3.74
C LYS A 30 -6.87 -12.88 2.69
N SER A 31 -5.67 -13.15 3.17
CA SER A 31 -4.58 -13.67 2.33
C SER A 31 -5.01 -14.96 1.64
N ALA A 32 -4.72 -15.08 0.34
CA ALA A 32 -4.98 -16.30 -0.41
C ALA A 32 -4.08 -17.42 0.16
N GLY A 33 -4.68 -18.45 0.75
CA GLY A 33 -3.96 -19.52 1.43
C GLY A 33 -3.10 -20.34 0.47
N LYS A 34 -1.86 -20.66 0.88
CA LYS A 34 -0.99 -21.65 0.21
C LYS A 34 -1.54 -23.08 0.35
N ALA A 35 -1.16 -23.90 -0.63
CA ALA A 35 -1.33 -25.35 -0.77
C ALA A 35 -0.96 -26.16 0.51
N PRO A 36 -1.46 -27.41 0.66
CA PRO A 36 -1.50 -28.10 1.94
C PRO A 36 -0.11 -28.34 2.52
N THR A 37 0.06 -27.95 3.77
CA THR A 37 1.25 -28.21 4.58
C THR A 37 1.35 -29.69 4.90
N LEU A 38 2.53 -30.28 4.69
CA LEU A 38 2.85 -31.61 5.22
C LEU A 38 2.81 -31.56 6.74
N GLU A 39 2.08 -32.50 7.32
CA GLU A 39 1.91 -32.70 8.75
C GLU A 39 3.24 -33.11 9.40
N VAL A 40 3.65 -32.34 10.41
CA VAL A 40 4.72 -32.70 11.34
C VAL A 40 4.04 -33.23 12.60
N PRO A 41 4.30 -34.48 13.02
CA PRO A 41 3.64 -35.08 14.18
C PRO A 41 3.98 -34.35 15.49
N PRO A 42 3.04 -34.35 16.45
CA PRO A 42 3.12 -33.53 17.66
C PRO A 42 4.06 -34.16 18.70
N ASP A 43 4.79 -33.31 19.42
CA ASP A 43 5.14 -33.64 20.79
C ASP A 43 5.08 -32.41 21.70
N LEU A 44 4.40 -32.61 22.84
CA LEU A 44 3.93 -31.61 23.78
C LEU A 44 5.03 -31.20 24.77
N THR A 45 5.03 -29.93 25.16
CA THR A 45 4.88 -29.57 26.58
C THR A 45 4.54 -28.10 26.73
N GLN A 46 3.38 -27.86 27.36
CA GLN A 46 2.89 -26.57 27.77
C GLN A 46 3.54 -26.22 29.12
N LEU A 47 4.05 -24.99 29.25
CA LEU A 47 4.35 -24.39 30.54
C LEU A 47 3.67 -23.03 30.63
N SER A 48 2.62 -22.99 31.45
CA SER A 48 1.92 -21.79 31.90
C SER A 48 2.92 -20.83 32.56
N ARG A 49 2.96 -19.59 32.07
CA ARG A 49 3.61 -18.49 32.78
C ARG A 49 2.58 -17.45 33.16
N GLU A 50 2.56 -17.19 34.46
CA GLU A 50 1.62 -16.38 35.20
C GLU A 50 1.59 -14.94 34.71
N ASN A 51 0.37 -14.43 34.56
CA ASN A 51 0.09 -13.03 34.27
C ASN A 51 -0.07 -12.29 35.61
N ARG A 52 0.88 -11.44 35.97
CA ARG A 52 0.78 -10.53 37.12
C ARG A 52 1.33 -9.16 36.74
N TYR A 53 0.46 -8.26 36.29
CA TYR A 53 0.63 -6.82 36.46
C TYR A 53 -0.75 -6.16 36.56
N ALA A 54 -1.05 -5.65 37.75
CA ALA A 54 -2.18 -4.79 38.02
C ALA A 54 -1.74 -3.33 37.87
N LEU A 55 -2.47 -2.54 37.09
CA LEU A 55 -2.31 -1.09 37.00
C LEU A 55 -3.45 -0.42 37.77
N PRO A 56 -3.16 0.49 38.73
CA PRO A 56 -4.19 1.25 39.43
C PRO A 56 -4.79 2.34 38.54
N GLY A 57 -6.12 2.35 38.43
CA GLY A 57 -6.88 3.41 37.78
C GLY A 57 -7.08 4.65 38.67
N ALA A 58 -7.15 5.81 38.03
CA ALA A 58 -7.70 7.03 38.61
C ALA A 58 -8.73 7.63 37.63
N PRO A 59 -9.94 8.02 38.07
CA PRO A 59 -10.96 8.56 37.19
C PRO A 59 -10.68 10.02 36.84
N VAL A 60 -10.67 10.34 35.54
CA VAL A 60 -10.65 11.72 35.02
C VAL A 60 -12.08 12.10 34.65
N SER A 61 -12.62 13.15 35.28
CA SER A 61 -14.01 13.59 35.06
C SER A 61 -14.13 14.50 33.83
N ALA A 62 -15.24 14.35 33.10
CA ALA A 62 -15.53 15.00 31.82
C ALA A 62 -15.83 16.52 31.91
N ASN A 63 -15.77 17.15 33.10
CA ASN A 63 -16.12 18.56 33.28
C ASN A 63 -14.93 19.53 33.15
N SER A 64 -13.69 19.05 33.04
CA SER A 64 -12.50 19.91 32.92
C SER A 64 -12.16 20.30 31.47
N TYR A 65 -12.73 19.63 30.47
CA TYR A 65 -12.46 19.92 29.05
C TYR A 65 -13.31 21.06 28.47
N GLN A 66 -14.46 21.35 29.07
CA GLN A 66 -15.44 22.27 28.49
C GLN A 66 -15.26 23.74 28.92
N ALA A 67 -14.47 23.99 29.97
CA ALA A 67 -14.19 25.34 30.47
C ALA A 67 -13.06 26.08 29.72
N GLY A 68 -12.30 25.39 28.86
CA GLY A 68 -11.18 25.99 28.09
C GLY A 68 -11.51 26.47 26.68
N ILE A 69 -12.73 26.21 26.17
CA ILE A 69 -13.09 26.46 24.76
C ILE A 69 -13.84 27.80 24.58
N ALA A 70 -14.25 28.45 25.67
CA ALA A 70 -15.19 29.57 25.57
C ALA A 70 -14.58 30.95 25.27
N ASN A 71 -13.25 31.14 25.23
CA ASN A 71 -12.65 32.47 25.01
C ASN A 71 -11.25 32.43 24.36
N ALA A 72 -11.14 32.22 23.05
CA ALA A 72 -9.92 32.56 22.30
C ALA A 72 -10.24 33.11 20.89
N PRO A 73 -9.68 34.27 20.50
CA PRO A 73 -9.89 34.90 19.19
C PRO A 73 -9.15 34.16 18.06
N GLY A 74 -9.62 34.33 16.82
CA GLY A 74 -9.23 33.55 15.63
C GLY A 74 -7.73 33.36 15.44
N LEU A 75 -7.31 32.11 15.28
CA LEU A 75 -5.91 31.71 15.11
C LEU A 75 -5.60 31.30 13.66
N PRO A 76 -4.39 31.62 13.15
CA PRO A 76 -3.89 31.17 11.85
C PRO A 76 -3.68 29.66 11.83
N THR A 77 -3.79 29.06 10.64
CA THR A 77 -3.50 27.64 10.36
C THR A 77 -2.01 27.32 10.58
N ALA A 78 -1.63 27.11 11.84
CA ALA A 78 -0.36 26.52 12.24
C ALA A 78 -0.65 25.17 12.90
N VAL A 79 -0.08 24.12 12.33
CA VAL A 79 -0.23 22.72 12.73
C VAL A 79 0.25 22.56 14.17
N SER A 80 -0.69 22.43 15.11
CA SER A 80 -0.38 22.07 16.49
C SER A 80 0.25 20.68 16.50
N ASN A 81 1.49 20.59 17.00
CA ASN A 81 2.13 19.32 17.34
C ASN A 81 1.26 18.59 18.36
N ILE A 82 0.45 17.63 17.90
CA ILE A 82 -0.34 16.74 18.74
C ILE A 82 0.01 15.32 18.28
N GLY A 83 0.92 14.69 19.03
CA GLY A 83 1.44 13.35 18.75
C GLY A 83 2.81 13.37 18.08
N ASP A 84 3.62 12.36 18.39
CA ASP A 84 4.89 12.09 17.70
C ASP A 84 4.68 11.43 16.33
N VAL A 85 3.43 11.17 15.94
CA VAL A 85 3.00 10.59 14.67
C VAL A 85 2.11 11.61 13.95
N ARG A 86 2.46 11.95 12.72
CA ARG A 86 1.69 12.90 11.89
C ARG A 86 1.61 12.43 10.44
N MET A 87 0.52 12.75 9.75
CA MET A 87 0.45 12.52 8.30
C MET A 87 1.00 13.73 7.57
N GLU A 88 1.88 13.47 6.62
CA GLU A 88 2.39 14.46 5.67
C GLU A 88 1.82 14.20 4.28
N ARG A 89 1.85 15.24 3.46
CA ARG A 89 1.30 15.19 2.11
C ARG A 89 2.07 16.05 1.13
N SER A 90 2.23 15.53 -0.08
CA SER A 90 2.78 16.25 -1.23
C SER A 90 2.07 15.82 -2.52
N GLY A 91 1.24 16.69 -3.09
CA GLY A 91 0.47 16.35 -4.29
C GLY A 91 -0.54 15.22 -4.01
N ALA A 92 -0.44 14.11 -4.73
CA ALA A 92 -1.23 12.89 -4.47
C ALA A 92 -0.68 12.02 -3.33
N GLU A 93 0.60 12.19 -2.97
CA GLU A 93 1.31 11.31 -2.06
C GLU A 93 1.02 11.65 -0.61
N ARG A 94 0.86 10.61 0.21
CA ARG A 94 0.69 10.71 1.66
C ARG A 94 1.64 9.73 2.33
N TRP A 95 2.17 10.14 3.47
CA TRP A 95 3.03 9.29 4.29
C TRP A 95 2.88 9.68 5.76
N ILE A 96 3.32 8.81 6.64
CA ILE A 96 3.37 9.09 8.07
C ILE A 96 4.78 9.56 8.40
N VAL A 97 4.92 10.62 9.17
CA VAL A 97 6.17 10.99 9.82
C VAL A 97 6.04 10.69 11.30
N VAL A 98 6.99 9.91 11.82
CA VAL A 98 7.03 9.51 13.23
C VAL A 98 8.35 9.95 13.84
N ASN A 99 8.32 10.59 15.01
CA ASN A 99 9.53 10.95 15.76
C ASN A 99 10.05 9.76 16.59
N ARG A 100 10.21 8.61 15.93
CA ARG A 100 10.79 7.37 16.48
C ARG A 100 11.72 6.75 15.43
N PRO A 101 12.80 6.06 15.85
CA PRO A 101 13.66 5.33 14.93
C PRO A 101 12.92 4.12 14.32
N ALA A 102 13.27 3.77 13.08
CA ALA A 102 12.63 2.70 12.33
C ALA A 102 12.65 1.34 13.06
N ASP A 103 13.70 1.09 13.85
CA ASP A 103 13.88 -0.15 14.59
C ASP A 103 12.79 -0.37 15.66
N GLN A 104 12.24 0.71 16.22
CA GLN A 104 11.12 0.68 17.16
C GLN A 104 9.75 0.56 16.46
N LEU A 105 9.68 0.89 15.18
CA LEU A 105 8.45 0.89 14.39
C LEU A 105 8.25 -0.41 13.61
N TRP A 106 9.32 -1.18 13.40
CA TRP A 106 9.28 -2.41 12.62
C TRP A 106 8.23 -3.40 13.15
N GLU A 107 8.34 -3.83 14.40
CA GLU A 107 7.41 -4.82 14.97
C GLU A 107 5.96 -4.30 14.98
N PRO A 108 5.66 -3.05 15.42
CA PRO A 108 4.31 -2.50 15.33
C PRO A 108 3.71 -2.49 13.91
N VAL A 109 4.52 -2.21 12.89
CA VAL A 109 4.08 -2.21 11.48
C VAL A 109 3.88 -3.64 10.97
N ARG A 110 4.72 -4.58 11.40
CA ARG A 110 4.56 -6.00 11.06
C ARG A 110 3.25 -6.55 11.63
N ASP A 111 3.04 -6.30 12.92
CA ASP A 111 1.88 -6.77 13.67
C ASP A 111 0.60 -6.11 13.12
N PHE A 112 0.68 -4.83 12.72
CA PHE A 112 -0.41 -4.15 12.01
C PHE A 112 -0.89 -4.94 10.79
N TRP A 113 0.01 -5.37 9.91
CA TRP A 113 -0.39 -6.13 8.71
C TRP A 113 -1.02 -7.47 9.07
N GLN A 114 -0.43 -8.19 10.03
CA GLN A 114 -0.95 -9.49 10.48
C GLN A 114 -2.34 -9.38 11.11
N GLU A 115 -2.56 -8.37 11.97
CA GLU A 115 -3.85 -8.08 12.59
C GLU A 115 -4.91 -7.67 11.56
N ASN A 116 -4.50 -7.07 10.43
CA ASN A 116 -5.38 -6.73 9.31
C ASN A 116 -5.56 -7.88 8.29
N GLY A 117 -5.13 -9.11 8.61
CA GLY A 117 -5.40 -10.31 7.80
C GLY A 117 -4.38 -10.59 6.69
N PHE A 118 -3.25 -9.87 6.69
CA PHE A 118 -2.18 -10.04 5.71
C PHE A 118 -1.06 -10.94 6.23
N LEU A 119 -0.70 -11.95 5.45
CA LEU A 119 0.59 -12.62 5.55
C LEU A 119 1.67 -11.72 4.92
N LEU A 120 2.91 -11.85 5.37
CA LEU A 120 4.05 -11.13 4.79
C LEU A 120 4.86 -12.07 3.89
N THR A 121 5.16 -11.60 2.68
CA THR A 121 6.05 -12.29 1.74
C THR A 121 7.46 -11.72 1.76
N THR A 122 7.62 -10.46 2.18
CA THR A 122 8.92 -9.80 2.37
C THR A 122 8.97 -9.14 3.74
N ASP A 123 10.04 -9.40 4.49
CA ASP A 123 10.34 -8.79 5.79
C ASP A 123 11.85 -8.45 5.80
N GLN A 124 12.20 -7.27 5.28
CA GLN A 124 13.59 -6.80 5.11
C GLN A 124 13.87 -5.60 6.01
N ARG A 125 14.07 -5.87 7.30
CA ARG A 125 14.32 -4.84 8.34
C ARG A 125 15.44 -3.86 7.98
N ASN A 126 16.56 -4.38 7.46
CA ASN A 126 17.73 -3.55 7.12
C ASN A 126 17.42 -2.55 6.00
N LEU A 127 16.57 -2.92 5.05
CA LEU A 127 16.17 -2.06 3.93
C LEU A 127 14.97 -1.17 4.29
N GLY A 128 14.28 -1.48 5.39
CA GLY A 128 13.06 -0.82 5.78
C GLY A 128 11.87 -1.22 4.90
N ILE A 129 11.85 -2.42 4.31
CA ILE A 129 10.83 -2.86 3.35
C ILE A 129 10.04 -4.07 3.90
N MET A 130 8.71 -3.94 3.93
CA MET A 130 7.79 -5.05 4.14
C MET A 130 6.84 -5.18 2.95
N GLU A 131 6.45 -6.40 2.61
CA GLU A 131 5.46 -6.66 1.56
C GLU A 131 4.49 -7.75 1.99
N THR A 132 3.20 -7.49 1.81
CA THR A 132 2.16 -8.48 2.09
C THR A 132 2.11 -9.56 1.00
N ASP A 133 1.42 -10.67 1.27
CA ASP A 133 0.94 -11.53 0.20
C ASP A 133 -0.23 -10.88 -0.56
N TRP A 134 -0.60 -11.47 -1.69
CA TRP A 134 -1.85 -11.16 -2.37
C TRP A 134 -3.02 -11.60 -1.50
N ALA A 135 -3.96 -10.69 -1.25
CA ALA A 135 -5.15 -10.92 -0.44
C ALA A 135 -6.41 -10.44 -1.15
N GLU A 136 -7.51 -11.14 -0.95
CA GLU A 136 -8.83 -10.72 -1.44
C GLU A 136 -9.52 -9.84 -0.39
N ASN A 137 -10.18 -8.76 -0.82
CA ASN A 137 -11.01 -7.94 0.05
C ASN A 137 -12.45 -8.48 0.11
N ARG A 138 -12.74 -9.35 1.07
CA ARG A 138 -14.02 -10.06 1.21
C ARG A 138 -15.20 -9.18 1.57
N ALA A 139 -14.98 -7.93 1.94
CA ALA A 139 -16.08 -7.02 2.23
C ALA A 139 -16.91 -6.63 0.99
N LYS A 140 -16.37 -6.85 -0.21
CA LYS A 140 -17.10 -6.70 -1.48
C LYS A 140 -18.02 -7.89 -1.81
N LEU A 141 -18.00 -8.97 -1.00
CA LEU A 141 -18.89 -10.11 -1.20
C LEU A 141 -20.28 -9.81 -0.60
N PRO A 142 -21.39 -10.08 -1.33
CA PRO A 142 -22.75 -9.86 -0.81
C PRO A 142 -22.98 -10.68 0.47
N GLN A 143 -23.17 -10.01 1.62
CA GLN A 143 -23.32 -10.67 2.93
C GLN A 143 -24.72 -11.26 3.17
N ASP A 144 -25.72 -10.96 2.33
CA ASP A 144 -27.12 -11.11 2.71
C ASP A 144 -27.88 -12.33 2.14
N VAL A 145 -27.31 -13.10 1.21
CA VAL A 145 -28.11 -14.11 0.46
C VAL A 145 -27.86 -15.57 0.90
N ILE A 146 -26.79 -15.87 1.63
CA ILE A 146 -26.28 -17.27 1.78
C ILE A 146 -26.34 -17.83 3.22
N ARG A 147 -27.07 -17.21 4.16
CA ARG A 147 -27.32 -17.84 5.47
C ARG A 147 -28.61 -18.67 5.54
N SER A 148 -29.53 -18.52 4.58
CA SER A 148 -30.88 -19.11 4.72
C SER A 148 -31.24 -20.21 3.72
N THR A 149 -30.45 -20.50 2.68
CA THR A 149 -31.00 -21.30 1.55
C THR A 149 -30.23 -22.52 1.04
N LEU A 150 -28.92 -22.74 1.28
CA LEU A 150 -28.24 -23.84 0.56
C LEU A 150 -27.20 -24.61 1.39
N GLY A 151 -27.42 -25.93 1.49
CA GLY A 151 -26.54 -26.89 2.12
C GLY A 151 -25.38 -27.35 1.24
N LYS A 152 -24.23 -27.57 1.89
CA LYS A 152 -23.17 -28.58 1.64
C LYS A 152 -22.54 -28.75 0.24
N LEU A 153 -22.61 -27.81 -0.71
CA LEU A 153 -21.85 -27.98 -1.97
C LEU A 153 -21.47 -26.69 -2.73
N VAL A 154 -20.90 -25.67 -2.09
CA VAL A 154 -20.39 -24.47 -2.80
C VAL A 154 -19.29 -23.76 -2.01
N ASP A 155 -18.07 -24.33 -2.03
CA ASP A 155 -16.86 -23.69 -1.47
C ASP A 155 -15.97 -23.01 -2.54
N SER A 156 -16.37 -22.97 -3.83
CA SER A 156 -15.47 -22.58 -4.93
C SER A 156 -15.84 -21.33 -5.75
N ILE A 157 -16.82 -20.50 -5.35
CA ILE A 157 -17.37 -19.44 -6.24
C ILE A 157 -17.47 -18.03 -5.66
N TYR A 158 -16.77 -17.73 -4.58
CA TYR A 158 -16.81 -16.37 -4.00
C TYR A 158 -15.41 -15.80 -3.82
N SER A 159 -14.68 -15.67 -4.93
CA SER A 159 -13.57 -14.73 -5.06
C SER A 159 -14.12 -13.37 -5.51
N THR A 160 -13.54 -12.28 -5.03
CA THR A 160 -13.91 -10.93 -5.47
C THR A 160 -13.45 -10.60 -6.88
N GLY A 161 -12.69 -11.50 -7.52
CA GLY A 161 -12.06 -11.24 -8.82
C GLY A 161 -10.97 -10.16 -8.73
N GLU A 162 -10.57 -9.76 -7.52
CA GLU A 162 -9.57 -8.75 -7.25
C GLU A 162 -8.63 -9.23 -6.13
N LEU A 163 -7.33 -9.03 -6.33
CA LEU A 163 -6.30 -9.27 -5.33
C LEU A 163 -5.55 -7.98 -5.06
N ASP A 164 -5.26 -7.72 -3.79
CA ASP A 164 -4.52 -6.56 -3.34
C ASP A 164 -3.25 -6.99 -2.62
N ARG A 165 -2.19 -6.22 -2.84
CA ARG A 165 -0.90 -6.38 -2.17
C ARG A 165 -0.38 -5.00 -1.77
N PHE A 166 0.16 -4.92 -0.56
CA PHE A 166 0.73 -3.69 -0.04
C PHE A 166 2.22 -3.84 0.20
N ARG A 167 2.97 -2.79 -0.17
CA ARG A 167 4.36 -2.63 0.25
C ARG A 167 4.46 -1.47 1.22
N THR A 168 5.14 -1.68 2.33
CA THR A 168 5.47 -0.64 3.31
C THR A 168 6.96 -0.34 3.27
N ARG A 169 7.29 0.96 3.24
CA ARG A 169 8.67 1.45 3.20
C ARG A 169 8.90 2.43 4.35
N LEU A 170 9.90 2.15 5.19
CA LEU A 170 10.32 2.97 6.31
C LEU A 170 11.63 3.68 5.93
N GLU A 171 11.66 5.00 5.96
CA GLU A 171 12.84 5.84 5.70
C GLU A 171 13.26 6.60 6.94
N ARG A 172 14.55 6.58 7.29
CA ARG A 172 15.07 7.49 8.32
C ARG A 172 15.14 8.89 7.74
N ASN A 173 14.58 9.88 8.44
CA ASN A 173 14.71 11.28 8.07
C ASN A 173 15.98 11.90 8.69
N ALA A 174 16.33 13.11 8.25
CA ALA A 174 17.52 13.83 8.73
C ALA A 174 17.47 14.15 10.24
N SER A 175 16.29 14.20 10.84
CA SER A 175 16.08 14.47 12.26
C SER A 175 16.12 13.21 13.13
N GLY A 176 16.38 12.03 12.56
CA GLY A 176 16.41 10.74 13.27
C GLY A 176 15.05 10.07 13.47
N GLY A 177 13.97 10.68 12.98
CA GLY A 177 12.64 10.07 12.89
C GLY A 177 12.48 9.18 11.66
N THR A 178 11.27 8.64 11.46
CA THR A 178 10.94 7.73 10.38
C THR A 178 9.78 8.25 9.53
N GLU A 179 9.93 8.20 8.21
CA GLU A 179 8.85 8.38 7.24
C GLU A 179 8.34 6.99 6.81
N ILE A 180 7.03 6.75 6.90
CA ILE A 180 6.39 5.47 6.53
C ILE A 180 5.49 5.69 5.33
N PHE A 181 5.79 4.97 4.25
CA PHE A 181 5.04 4.96 3.00
C PHE A 181 4.33 3.61 2.86
N ILE A 182 3.09 3.64 2.33
CA ILE A 182 2.35 2.43 1.95
C ILE A 182 1.94 2.59 0.49
N SER A 183 2.26 1.62 -0.34
CA SER A 183 1.87 1.57 -1.74
C SER A 183 1.05 0.31 -2.04
N HIS A 184 0.11 0.45 -2.98
CA HIS A 184 -0.81 -0.61 -3.35
C HIS A 184 -0.50 -1.15 -4.75
N ARG A 185 -0.56 -2.47 -4.90
CA ARG A 185 -0.63 -3.16 -6.20
C ARG A 185 -1.88 -4.03 -6.22
N GLY A 186 -2.59 -3.99 -7.33
CA GLY A 186 -3.78 -4.81 -7.54
C GLY A 186 -3.61 -5.79 -8.70
N MET A 187 -4.32 -6.91 -8.63
CA MET A 187 -4.64 -7.74 -9.78
C MET A 187 -6.16 -7.84 -9.92
N GLU A 188 -6.63 -7.95 -11.15
CA GLU A 188 -8.01 -8.29 -11.48
C GLU A 188 -8.06 -9.56 -12.33
N GLU A 189 -9.08 -10.37 -12.12
CA GLU A 189 -9.33 -11.58 -12.87
C GLU A 189 -10.08 -11.22 -14.17
N VAL A 190 -9.45 -11.44 -15.32
CA VAL A 190 -10.07 -11.19 -16.62
C VAL A 190 -10.16 -12.45 -17.46
N TYR A 191 -11.18 -12.53 -18.32
CA TYR A 191 -11.32 -13.65 -19.25
C TYR A 191 -10.26 -13.59 -20.36
N SER A 192 -9.49 -14.67 -20.52
CA SER A 192 -8.44 -14.74 -21.54
C SER A 192 -8.98 -15.11 -22.93
N THR A 193 -10.21 -15.60 -23.04
CA THR A 193 -10.81 -16.06 -24.30
C THR A 193 -12.14 -15.38 -24.58
N ALA A 194 -12.49 -15.25 -25.88
CA ALA A 194 -13.80 -14.79 -26.31
C ALA A 194 -14.96 -15.70 -25.86
N ARG A 195 -14.65 -16.96 -25.51
CA ARG A 195 -15.60 -17.95 -24.98
C ARG A 195 -15.79 -17.82 -23.46
N LYS A 196 -14.99 -17.00 -22.78
CA LYS A 196 -15.03 -16.77 -21.31
C LYS A 196 -14.90 -18.06 -20.48
N ASP A 197 -14.18 -19.04 -21.01
CA ASP A 197 -13.96 -20.35 -20.37
C ASP A 197 -12.67 -20.41 -19.55
N GLN A 198 -11.80 -19.41 -19.67
CA GLN A 198 -10.55 -19.29 -18.91
C GLN A 198 -10.37 -17.87 -18.39
N THR A 199 -9.82 -17.76 -17.19
CA THR A 199 -9.48 -16.50 -16.54
C THR A 199 -7.99 -16.42 -16.26
N VAL A 200 -7.45 -15.20 -16.31
CA VAL A 200 -6.06 -14.88 -15.98
C VAL A 200 -6.04 -13.64 -15.09
N TRP A 201 -5.12 -13.64 -14.12
CA TRP A 201 -4.87 -12.46 -13.31
C TRP A 201 -4.05 -11.46 -14.09
N GLN A 202 -4.57 -10.25 -14.26
CA GLN A 202 -3.88 -9.13 -14.91
C GLN A 202 -3.64 -8.00 -13.90
N PRO A 203 -2.50 -7.30 -13.96
CA PRO A 203 -2.28 -6.13 -13.13
C PRO A 203 -3.34 -5.05 -13.38
N ARG A 204 -3.95 -4.54 -12.31
CA ARG A 204 -4.86 -3.38 -12.35
C ARG A 204 -4.17 -2.14 -11.80
N LYS A 205 -4.77 -0.97 -12.06
CA LYS A 205 -4.29 0.30 -11.52
C LYS A 205 -4.26 0.28 -9.99
N SER A 206 -3.21 0.84 -9.40
CA SER A 206 -3.12 1.06 -7.95
C SER A 206 -4.27 1.95 -7.45
N ASP A 207 -4.70 1.72 -6.20
CA ASP A 207 -5.81 2.44 -5.57
C ASP A 207 -5.28 3.33 -4.44
N PRO A 208 -5.15 4.66 -4.66
CA PRO A 208 -4.68 5.59 -3.64
C PRO A 208 -5.63 5.72 -2.44
N ALA A 209 -6.90 5.36 -2.57
CA ALA A 209 -7.85 5.39 -1.46
C ALA A 209 -7.52 4.28 -0.45
N LEU A 210 -7.18 3.08 -0.93
CA LEU A 210 -6.70 1.98 -0.08
C LEU A 210 -5.39 2.34 0.62
N GLU A 211 -4.43 2.94 -0.10
CA GLU A 211 -3.18 3.43 0.50
C GLU A 211 -3.46 4.44 1.64
N ALA A 212 -4.35 5.40 1.40
CA ALA A 212 -4.73 6.39 2.40
C ALA A 212 -5.44 5.75 3.61
N GLU A 213 -6.30 4.77 3.39
CA GLU A 213 -7.02 4.08 4.47
C GLU A 213 -6.08 3.27 5.36
N PHE A 214 -5.15 2.52 4.77
CA PHE A 214 -4.15 1.78 5.56
C PHE A 214 -3.18 2.70 6.30
N LEU A 215 -2.77 3.83 5.72
CA LEU A 215 -1.99 4.84 6.44
C LEU A 215 -2.75 5.34 7.69
N ARG A 216 -4.05 5.58 7.59
CA ARG A 216 -4.87 6.06 8.72
C ARG A 216 -5.01 5.01 9.80
N ARG A 217 -5.26 3.75 9.42
CA ARG A 217 -5.32 2.63 10.38
C ARG A 217 -3.97 2.42 11.06
N LEU A 218 -2.87 2.58 10.33
CA LEU A 218 -1.54 2.51 10.90
C LEU A 218 -1.29 3.66 11.89
N MET A 219 -1.73 4.88 11.60
CA MET A 219 -1.66 5.98 12.58
C MET A 219 -2.39 5.64 13.88
N VAL A 220 -3.56 5.00 13.79
CA VAL A 220 -4.31 4.53 14.98
C VAL A 220 -3.51 3.48 15.74
N LYS A 221 -2.93 2.49 15.05
CA LYS A 221 -2.04 1.48 15.66
C LYS A 221 -0.83 2.12 16.36
N LEU A 222 -0.32 3.22 15.83
CA LEU A 222 0.83 3.95 16.38
C LEU A 222 0.47 4.92 17.53
N GLY A 223 -0.81 5.04 17.88
CA GLY A 223 -1.30 5.79 19.05
C GLY A 223 -2.04 7.09 18.75
N VAL A 224 -2.36 7.40 17.48
CA VAL A 224 -3.17 8.57 17.12
C VAL A 224 -4.66 8.27 17.28
N SER A 225 -5.45 9.22 17.78
CA SER A 225 -6.91 9.01 17.89
C SER A 225 -7.58 8.88 16.50
N GLN A 226 -8.68 8.12 16.43
CA GLN A 226 -9.41 7.91 15.18
C GLN A 226 -9.98 9.22 14.60
N GLU A 227 -10.30 10.20 15.44
CA GLU A 227 -10.80 11.51 15.02
C GLU A 227 -9.70 12.39 14.41
N GLN A 228 -8.47 12.28 14.89
CA GLN A 228 -7.31 12.99 14.34
C GLN A 228 -6.83 12.36 13.03
N SER A 229 -6.95 11.04 12.87
CA SER A 229 -6.69 10.38 11.58
C SER A 229 -7.74 10.84 10.56
N LYS A 230 -9.04 10.81 10.90
CA LYS A 230 -10.13 11.72 10.44
C LYS A 230 -9.81 12.79 9.38
N ALA A 231 -9.20 13.88 9.83
CA ALA A 231 -9.23 15.18 9.17
C ALA A 231 -8.26 15.37 7.98
N LEU A 232 -7.57 14.31 7.52
CA LEU A 232 -6.41 14.43 6.62
C LEU A 232 -6.68 14.08 5.12
N ILE A 233 -7.95 13.99 4.68
CA ILE A 233 -8.35 13.42 3.35
C ILE A 233 -8.80 14.46 2.28
N ALA A 234 -8.34 15.70 2.27
CA ALA A 234 -8.78 16.66 1.24
C ALA A 234 -7.90 16.61 -0.03
N ALA A 235 -8.15 15.72 -1.00
CA ALA A 235 -7.37 15.59 -2.24
C ALA A 235 -7.38 16.87 -3.13
N GLY A 236 -6.31 17.67 -3.13
CA GLY A 236 -6.09 18.71 -4.16
C GLY A 236 -5.67 18.12 -5.53
N PRO A 237 -5.82 18.89 -6.62
CA PRO A 237 -5.53 18.44 -7.98
C PRO A 237 -4.05 18.08 -8.17
N VAL A 238 -3.79 16.99 -8.90
CA VAL A 238 -2.45 16.52 -9.26
C VAL A 238 -2.06 17.19 -10.57
N MET A 239 -1.01 18.03 -10.57
CA MET A 239 -0.42 18.54 -11.80
C MET A 239 0.57 17.51 -12.35
N GLN A 240 0.48 17.21 -13.64
CA GLN A 240 1.50 16.42 -14.32
C GLN A 240 2.77 17.24 -14.45
N THR A 241 3.82 16.81 -13.75
CA THR A 241 5.12 17.50 -13.74
C THR A 241 6.25 16.65 -14.32
N SER A 242 5.95 15.43 -14.79
CA SER A 242 6.92 14.50 -15.38
C SER A 242 6.75 14.36 -16.90
N ARG A 243 7.85 14.18 -17.62
CA ARG A 243 7.87 13.84 -19.04
C ARG A 243 9.08 12.98 -19.39
N ILE A 244 8.96 12.16 -20.42
CA ILE A 244 10.11 11.45 -20.99
C ILE A 244 10.89 12.42 -21.88
N ALA A 245 12.21 12.38 -21.77
CA ALA A 245 13.13 13.13 -22.60
C ALA A 245 14.34 12.27 -22.99
N ASN A 246 15.22 12.82 -23.81
CA ASN A 246 16.49 12.21 -24.15
C ASN A 246 17.62 13.22 -23.87
N VAL A 247 18.64 12.80 -23.13
CA VAL A 247 19.81 13.64 -22.81
C VAL A 247 21.05 12.87 -23.23
N GLY A 248 21.78 13.39 -24.22
CA GLY A 248 23.03 12.76 -24.68
C GLY A 248 22.86 11.34 -25.24
N GLY A 249 21.71 11.02 -25.84
CA GLY A 249 21.38 9.68 -26.35
C GLY A 249 20.74 8.75 -25.31
N GLN A 250 20.71 9.16 -24.03
CA GLN A 250 20.13 8.38 -22.94
C GLN A 250 18.65 8.75 -22.70
N PRO A 251 17.72 7.78 -22.62
CA PRO A 251 16.36 8.04 -22.21
C PRO A 251 16.32 8.44 -20.73
N VAL A 252 15.56 9.48 -20.40
CA VAL A 252 15.42 9.99 -19.03
C VAL A 252 13.97 10.39 -18.73
N VAL A 253 13.60 10.43 -17.45
CA VAL A 253 12.39 11.13 -16.99
C VAL A 253 12.81 12.49 -16.44
N GLN A 254 12.20 13.56 -16.95
CA GLN A 254 12.39 14.90 -16.40
C GLN A 254 11.17 15.27 -15.56
N ILE A 255 11.41 15.67 -14.32
CA ILE A 255 10.41 16.06 -13.33
C ILE A 255 10.62 17.53 -13.01
N SER A 256 9.58 18.34 -13.11
CA SER A 256 9.61 19.80 -12.84
C SER A 256 9.49 20.09 -11.34
N GLU A 257 10.27 19.38 -10.54
CA GLU A 257 10.28 19.45 -9.08
C GLU A 257 11.71 19.25 -8.55
N GLY A 258 12.01 19.85 -7.40
CA GLY A 258 13.28 19.65 -6.69
C GLY A 258 13.50 18.21 -6.21
N PHE A 259 14.76 17.90 -5.88
CA PHE A 259 15.24 16.55 -5.55
C PHE A 259 14.37 15.82 -4.52
N GLU A 260 14.07 16.47 -3.40
CA GLU A 260 13.34 15.84 -2.28
C GLU A 260 11.97 15.29 -2.70
N ARG A 261 11.27 16.02 -3.57
CA ARG A 261 9.96 15.61 -4.06
C ARG A 261 10.10 14.54 -5.13
N ALA A 262 11.00 14.74 -6.08
CA ALA A 262 11.27 13.76 -7.13
C ALA A 262 11.75 12.41 -6.57
N TRP A 263 12.60 12.41 -5.53
CA TRP A 263 13.07 11.21 -4.84
C TRP A 263 11.91 10.37 -4.30
N ARG A 264 11.03 10.98 -3.49
CA ARG A 264 9.86 10.27 -2.93
C ARG A 264 8.95 9.69 -4.01
N ARG A 265 8.72 10.47 -5.08
CA ARG A 265 7.88 10.06 -6.21
C ARG A 265 8.46 8.91 -7.01
N VAL A 266 9.76 8.94 -7.27
CA VAL A 266 10.46 7.82 -7.92
C VAL A 266 10.39 6.58 -7.04
N GLY A 267 10.61 6.71 -5.73
CA GLY A 267 10.45 5.59 -4.79
C GLY A 267 9.05 4.97 -4.83
N LEU A 268 8.00 5.79 -4.82
CA LEU A 268 6.61 5.32 -4.93
C LEU A 268 6.34 4.62 -6.27
N ALA A 269 6.83 5.18 -7.37
CA ALA A 269 6.71 4.58 -8.70
C ALA A 269 7.38 3.20 -8.76
N LEU A 270 8.59 3.06 -8.20
CA LEU A 270 9.29 1.79 -8.14
C LEU A 270 8.53 0.75 -7.31
N ASP A 271 7.90 1.18 -6.21
CA ASP A 271 7.12 0.29 -5.34
C ASP A 271 5.84 -0.23 -6.03
N ARG A 272 5.18 0.61 -6.85
CA ARG A 272 3.95 0.22 -7.58
C ARG A 272 4.20 -0.61 -8.83
N THR A 273 5.34 -0.40 -9.48
CA THR A 273 5.62 -1.00 -10.80
C THR A 273 6.33 -2.36 -10.73
N GLY A 274 6.47 -2.93 -9.53
CA GLY A 274 6.97 -4.29 -9.33
C GLY A 274 8.49 -4.43 -9.41
N PHE A 275 9.23 -3.31 -9.42
CA PHE A 275 10.68 -3.37 -9.23
C PHE A 275 11.00 -3.89 -7.83
N THR A 276 12.01 -4.77 -7.78
CA THR A 276 12.61 -5.14 -6.50
C THR A 276 13.74 -4.16 -6.24
N VAL A 277 13.55 -3.29 -5.24
CA VAL A 277 14.60 -2.37 -4.79
C VAL A 277 15.50 -3.15 -3.83
N GLU A 278 16.76 -3.35 -4.21
CA GLU A 278 17.75 -4.04 -3.37
C GLU A 278 18.36 -3.11 -2.32
N ASP A 279 18.55 -1.85 -2.69
CA ASP A 279 19.14 -0.85 -1.83
C ASP A 279 18.81 0.55 -2.34
N ARG A 280 19.05 1.57 -1.54
CA ARG A 280 18.90 2.98 -1.90
C ARG A 280 19.92 3.81 -1.14
N ASP A 281 20.53 4.73 -1.86
CA ASP A 281 21.38 5.76 -1.31
C ASP A 281 20.76 7.12 -1.66
N ARG A 282 20.10 7.73 -0.68
CA ARG A 282 19.47 9.04 -0.84
C ARG A 282 20.50 10.15 -1.00
N ALA A 283 21.68 10.03 -0.38
CA ALA A 283 22.73 11.03 -0.50
C ALA A 283 23.36 11.00 -1.90
N ALA A 284 23.53 9.81 -2.48
CA ALA A 284 23.97 9.63 -3.86
C ALA A 284 22.83 9.74 -4.89
N GLY A 285 21.58 9.90 -4.45
CA GLY A 285 20.40 9.95 -5.32
C GLY A 285 20.21 8.69 -6.15
N THR A 286 20.52 7.50 -5.61
CA THR A 286 20.52 6.24 -6.36
C THR A 286 19.62 5.18 -5.74
N TYR A 287 18.73 4.58 -6.53
CA TYR A 287 18.06 3.32 -6.20
C TYR A 287 18.72 2.16 -6.92
N PHE A 288 19.00 1.05 -6.22
CA PHE A 288 19.51 -0.18 -6.80
C PHE A 288 18.34 -1.13 -7.02
N VAL A 289 18.08 -1.52 -8.26
CA VAL A 289 16.88 -2.28 -8.62
C VAL A 289 17.21 -3.55 -9.40
N ARG A 290 16.48 -4.62 -9.11
CA ARG A 290 16.39 -5.78 -9.99
C ARG A 290 15.21 -5.61 -10.94
N TYR A 291 15.50 -5.84 -12.21
CA TYR A 291 14.54 -5.83 -13.29
C TYR A 291 14.51 -7.21 -13.94
N VAL A 292 13.31 -7.76 -14.07
CA VAL A 292 13.07 -8.95 -14.89
C VAL A 292 12.47 -8.47 -16.19
N PRO A 293 13.19 -8.57 -17.33
CA PRO A 293 12.64 -8.19 -18.62
C PRO A 293 11.35 -8.99 -18.89
N PRO A 294 10.29 -8.36 -19.40
CA PRO A 294 9.13 -9.11 -19.90
C PRO A 294 9.60 -9.95 -21.08
N ASP A 295 9.38 -11.26 -21.03
CA ASP A 295 9.71 -12.21 -22.10
C ASP A 295 8.59 -12.22 -23.15
N PRO A 296 8.77 -11.61 -24.33
CA PRO A 296 7.76 -11.58 -25.38
C PRO A 296 7.57 -12.94 -26.08
N ASN A 297 8.45 -13.92 -25.82
CA ASN A 297 8.44 -15.25 -26.43
C ASN A 297 7.97 -16.36 -25.48
N LYS A 298 7.57 -16.01 -24.25
CA LYS A 298 6.97 -16.95 -23.30
C LYS A 298 5.57 -17.35 -23.79
N LYS A 299 5.52 -18.28 -24.75
CA LYS A 299 4.31 -19.05 -25.03
C LYS A 299 3.97 -19.79 -23.75
N GLU A 300 2.75 -19.59 -23.24
CA GLU A 300 2.25 -20.33 -22.09
C GLU A 300 2.51 -21.83 -22.32
N PRO A 301 3.23 -22.52 -21.42
CA PRO A 301 3.41 -23.95 -21.58
C PRO A 301 2.02 -24.58 -21.47
N GLY A 302 1.54 -25.11 -22.59
CA GLY A 302 0.28 -25.85 -22.65
C GLY A 302 0.26 -26.97 -21.61
N PHE A 303 -0.93 -27.47 -21.28
CA PHE A 303 -1.18 -28.44 -20.21
C PHE A 303 -0.19 -29.64 -20.18
N PHE A 304 0.31 -30.08 -21.35
CA PHE A 304 1.29 -31.17 -21.47
C PHE A 304 2.74 -30.78 -21.19
N GLY A 305 3.10 -29.50 -21.27
CA GLY A 305 4.44 -28.99 -20.93
C GLY A 305 4.74 -29.04 -19.43
N LYS A 306 3.71 -28.94 -18.58
CA LYS A 306 3.81 -28.97 -17.11
C LYS A 306 4.19 -30.36 -16.56
N LEU A 307 3.87 -31.44 -17.28
CA LEU A 307 4.20 -32.81 -16.86
C LEU A 307 5.66 -33.20 -17.16
N PHE A 308 6.31 -32.54 -18.11
CA PHE A 308 7.73 -32.76 -18.44
C PHE A 308 8.69 -31.78 -17.74
N THR A 309 8.20 -30.83 -16.95
CA THR A 309 9.04 -29.88 -16.19
C THR A 309 9.32 -30.33 -14.74
N PHE A 310 8.78 -31.47 -14.28
CA PHE A 310 8.92 -31.95 -12.90
C PHE A 310 10.34 -32.43 -12.52
N GLY A 311 11.32 -32.26 -13.41
CA GLY A 311 12.73 -32.62 -13.17
C GLY A 311 13.75 -31.66 -13.76
N GLN A 312 13.34 -30.48 -14.27
CA GLN A 312 14.27 -29.54 -14.88
C GLN A 312 13.97 -28.13 -14.38
N SER A 313 14.78 -27.67 -13.43
CA SER A 313 14.82 -26.29 -12.96
C SER A 313 15.12 -25.38 -14.14
N GLY A 314 14.07 -24.87 -14.78
CA GLY A 314 14.16 -23.97 -15.91
C GLY A 314 14.97 -22.74 -15.53
N LYS A 315 16.06 -22.49 -16.27
CA LYS A 315 16.81 -21.24 -16.26
C LYS A 315 15.88 -20.12 -16.74
N GLY A 316 15.06 -19.57 -15.85
CA GLY A 316 14.40 -18.29 -16.08
C GLY A 316 15.46 -17.20 -16.22
N ASP A 317 15.21 -16.19 -17.06
CA ASP A 317 16.09 -15.04 -17.22
C ASP A 317 16.48 -14.49 -15.85
N ALA A 318 17.79 -14.52 -15.56
CA ALA A 318 18.29 -14.01 -14.29
C ALA A 318 17.94 -12.53 -14.16
N PRO A 319 17.41 -12.07 -13.00
CA PRO A 319 17.09 -10.67 -12.81
C PRO A 319 18.31 -9.78 -13.09
N LEU A 320 18.15 -8.83 -14.00
CA LEU A 320 19.18 -7.84 -14.33
C LEU A 320 19.23 -6.77 -13.25
N LYS A 321 20.42 -6.25 -12.96
CA LYS A 321 20.62 -5.18 -11.99
C LYS A 321 20.84 -3.84 -12.69
N PHE A 322 20.10 -2.84 -12.23
CA PHE A 322 20.22 -1.47 -12.70
C PHE A 322 20.32 -0.51 -11.52
N ARG A 323 20.78 0.70 -11.80
CA ARG A 323 20.72 1.82 -10.87
C ARG A 323 19.81 2.90 -11.46
N ILE A 324 18.88 3.41 -10.66
CA ILE A 324 18.04 4.56 -11.02
C ILE A 324 18.64 5.78 -10.35
N LEU A 325 19.28 6.64 -11.15
CA LEU A 325 19.90 7.86 -10.67
C LEU A 325 18.90 9.02 -10.77
N VAL A 326 18.66 9.67 -9.64
CA VAL A 326 17.82 10.87 -9.47
C VAL A 326 18.73 12.05 -9.20
N LYS A 327 18.82 13.00 -10.14
CA LYS A 327 19.72 14.16 -10.04
C LYS A 327 18.98 15.46 -10.28
N SER A 328 19.01 16.38 -9.31
CA SER A 328 18.42 17.71 -9.48
C SER A 328 19.36 18.70 -10.15
N GLN A 329 18.74 19.66 -10.84
CA GLN A 329 19.35 20.86 -11.39
C GLN A 329 18.35 22.01 -11.22
N GLY A 330 18.53 22.79 -10.15
CA GLY A 330 17.55 23.82 -9.75
C GLY A 330 16.21 23.21 -9.35
N GLU A 331 15.13 23.71 -9.93
CA GLU A 331 13.75 23.24 -9.70
C GLU A 331 13.33 22.05 -10.58
N ALA A 332 14.27 21.47 -11.34
CA ALA A 332 14.02 20.30 -12.16
C ALA A 332 14.90 19.13 -11.71
N THR A 333 14.38 17.91 -11.86
CA THR A 333 15.09 16.67 -11.55
C THR A 333 15.07 15.75 -12.76
N THR A 334 16.22 15.15 -13.06
CA THR A 334 16.39 14.17 -14.12
C THR A 334 16.58 12.80 -13.49
N VAL A 335 15.76 11.84 -13.92
CA VAL A 335 15.83 10.43 -13.54
C VAL A 335 16.38 9.66 -14.72
N SER A 336 17.45 8.91 -14.51
CA SER A 336 18.16 8.16 -15.56
C SER A 336 18.46 6.75 -15.10
N VAL A 337 18.63 5.84 -16.07
CA VAL A 337 18.97 4.44 -15.80
C VAL A 337 20.45 4.23 -16.07
N GLN A 338 21.15 3.61 -15.13
CA GLN A 338 22.53 3.17 -15.26
C GLN A 338 22.60 1.65 -15.11
N ASN A 339 23.65 1.05 -15.65
CA ASN A 339 23.94 -0.37 -15.42
C ASN A 339 24.46 -0.62 -13.99
N GLU A 340 24.71 -1.89 -13.63
CA GLU A 340 25.22 -2.26 -12.31
C GLU A 340 26.54 -1.56 -11.95
N ALA A 341 27.38 -1.19 -12.93
CA ALA A 341 28.63 -0.47 -12.74
C ALA A 341 28.48 1.05 -12.61
N GLY A 342 27.27 1.60 -12.80
CA GLY A 342 27.00 3.04 -12.77
C GLY A 342 27.26 3.78 -14.07
N ALA A 343 27.52 3.07 -15.17
CA ALA A 343 27.63 3.71 -16.49
C ALA A 343 26.23 3.97 -17.08
N PRO A 344 26.05 5.03 -17.88
CA PRO A 344 24.79 5.32 -18.57
C PRO A 344 24.25 4.11 -19.34
N GLU A 345 22.96 3.81 -19.19
CA GLU A 345 22.30 2.71 -19.88
C GLU A 345 21.36 3.25 -20.96
N THR A 346 21.55 2.79 -22.21
CA THR A 346 20.78 3.24 -23.39
C THR A 346 20.02 2.10 -24.07
N SER A 347 20.06 0.88 -23.52
CA SER A 347 19.35 -0.28 -24.08
C SER A 347 17.83 -0.11 -24.08
N ALA A 348 17.16 -1.01 -24.81
CA ALA A 348 15.70 -1.13 -24.78
C ALA A 348 15.16 -1.36 -23.35
N ASN A 349 15.94 -1.96 -22.46
CA ASN A 349 15.55 -2.13 -21.06
C ASN A 349 15.51 -0.79 -20.33
N ALA A 350 16.51 0.09 -20.51
CA ALA A 350 16.44 1.44 -19.95
C ALA A 350 15.24 2.24 -20.47
N GLN A 351 14.93 2.15 -21.76
CA GLN A 351 13.75 2.80 -22.32
C GLN A 351 12.45 2.32 -21.66
N ARG A 352 12.30 1.00 -21.45
CA ARG A 352 11.15 0.43 -20.75
C ARG A 352 11.08 0.88 -19.29
N ILE A 353 12.19 0.87 -18.57
CA ILE A 353 12.25 1.30 -17.17
C ILE A 353 11.84 2.79 -17.06
N VAL A 354 12.39 3.65 -17.91
CA VAL A 354 12.03 5.08 -17.98
C VAL A 354 10.55 5.27 -18.29
N GLN A 355 10.02 4.50 -19.25
CA GLN A 355 8.60 4.54 -19.60
C GLN A 355 7.71 4.18 -18.41
N VAL A 356 8.00 3.07 -17.73
CA VAL A 356 7.24 2.59 -16.58
C VAL A 356 7.25 3.61 -15.44
N ILE A 357 8.42 4.19 -15.13
CA ILE A 357 8.52 5.25 -14.11
C ILE A 357 7.73 6.50 -14.54
N ALA A 358 7.88 6.94 -15.80
CA ALA A 358 7.16 8.11 -16.29
C ALA A 358 5.64 7.93 -16.28
N ASP A 359 5.14 6.74 -16.59
CA ASP A 359 3.71 6.45 -16.62
C ASP A 359 3.08 6.43 -15.23
N ASP A 360 3.80 6.00 -14.19
CA ASP A 360 3.31 6.10 -12.80
C ASP A 360 3.37 7.54 -12.26
N LEU A 361 4.35 8.34 -12.72
CA LEU A 361 4.52 9.74 -12.31
C LEU A 361 3.52 10.71 -12.96
N LYS A 362 2.73 10.27 -13.92
CA LYS A 362 1.68 11.06 -14.57
C LYS A 362 0.47 11.22 -13.66
#